data_AF-A0A1G5JK02-F1
#
_entry.id   AF-A0A1G5JK02-F1
#
_cell.length_a   1.000
_cell.length_b   1.000
_cell.length_c   1.000
_cell.angle_alpha   90.00
_cell.angle_beta   90.00
_cell.angle_gamma   90.00
#
_symmetry.space_group_name_H-M   'P 1'
#
loop_
_entity.id
_entity.type
_entity.pdbx_description
1 polymer ?
#
loop_
_entity_poly.entity_id
_entity_poly.type
_entity_poly.pdbx_seq_one_letter_code
_entity_poly.pdbx_strand_id
1 'polypeptide(L)'
;MIREEINRMLDMLPESELNVAYSRVEMVYLKYMYEKMIADKGVQVTELCEESEEIVQRWDEVFAHNLDDILKETIYYSQYKWHMFSYKQQECLEGEAARAAFDAEEKTDLYVMYQHTPFVQIYESASAVVAADFDEQQDIYIFDNAFTWTYVHTHESMCGPYFYKIEA
;
A
#
# COMPACT_ATOMS: atom_id res chain seq x y z
N MET A 1 -19.68 -17.13 -25.40
CA MET A 1 -19.47 -16.47 -24.08
C MET A 1 -17.99 -16.11 -23.96
N ILE A 2 -17.60 -14.93 -23.45
CA ILE A 2 -16.17 -14.50 -23.46
C ILE A 2 -15.21 -15.53 -22.86
N ARG A 3 -15.65 -16.26 -21.82
CA ARG A 3 -14.92 -17.39 -21.22
C ARG A 3 -14.59 -18.51 -22.21
N GLU A 4 -15.54 -18.88 -23.06
CA GLU A 4 -15.31 -19.94 -24.06
C GLU A 4 -14.30 -19.51 -25.10
N GLU A 5 -14.32 -18.24 -25.49
CA GLU A 5 -13.36 -17.68 -26.45
C GLU A 5 -11.95 -17.62 -25.85
N ILE A 6 -11.84 -17.21 -24.58
CA ILE A 6 -10.58 -17.25 -23.82
C ILE A 6 -10.03 -18.68 -23.80
N ASN A 7 -10.83 -19.68 -23.44
CA ASN A 7 -10.37 -21.06 -23.40
C ASN A 7 -9.86 -21.56 -24.76
N ARG A 8 -10.58 -21.26 -25.86
CA ARG A 8 -10.12 -21.61 -27.21
C ARG A 8 -8.78 -20.96 -27.57
N MET A 9 -8.58 -19.69 -27.21
CA MET A 9 -7.30 -19.00 -27.43
C MET A 9 -6.18 -19.67 -26.64
N LEU A 10 -6.42 -19.99 -25.36
CA LEU A 10 -5.45 -20.67 -24.50
C LEU A 10 -5.07 -22.06 -25.05
N ASP A 11 -6.03 -22.84 -25.55
CA ASP A 11 -5.78 -24.17 -26.13
C ASP A 11 -4.83 -24.14 -27.35
N MET A 12 -4.68 -22.99 -28.00
CA MET A 12 -3.81 -22.80 -29.17
C MET A 12 -2.41 -22.28 -28.83
N LEU A 13 -2.16 -21.85 -27.60
CA LEU A 13 -0.89 -21.25 -27.19
C LEU A 13 0.14 -22.33 -26.79
N PRO A 14 1.43 -22.15 -27.12
CA PRO A 14 2.49 -22.96 -26.53
C PRO A 14 2.66 -22.63 -25.03
N GLU A 15 3.27 -23.55 -24.27
CA GLU A 15 3.43 -23.42 -22.81
C GLU A 15 4.11 -22.12 -22.36
N SER A 16 5.10 -21.61 -23.11
CA SER A 16 5.75 -20.34 -22.80
C SER A 16 4.78 -19.16 -22.81
N GLU A 17 3.87 -19.13 -23.79
CA GLU A 17 2.84 -18.08 -23.91
C GLU A 17 1.71 -18.29 -22.91
N LEU A 18 1.42 -19.54 -22.53
CA LEU A 18 0.49 -19.85 -21.43
C LEU A 18 0.98 -19.30 -20.09
N ASN A 19 2.28 -19.35 -19.80
CA ASN A 19 2.84 -18.75 -18.59
C ASN A 19 2.66 -17.23 -18.57
N VAL A 20 2.85 -16.57 -19.73
CA VAL A 20 2.58 -15.13 -19.85
C VAL A 20 1.10 -14.85 -19.65
N ALA A 21 0.20 -15.60 -20.30
CA ALA A 21 -1.24 -15.45 -20.14
C ALA A 21 -1.68 -15.68 -18.67
N TYR A 22 -1.15 -16.71 -18.01
CA TYR A 22 -1.40 -17.01 -16.61
C TYR A 22 -1.06 -15.82 -15.73
N SER A 23 0.14 -15.24 -15.86
CA SER A 23 0.53 -14.07 -15.05
C SER A 23 -0.45 -12.90 -15.19
N ARG A 24 -0.99 -12.65 -16.39
CA ARG A 24 -1.98 -11.59 -16.62
C ARG A 24 -3.32 -11.89 -15.96
N VAL A 25 -3.78 -13.13 -16.05
CA VAL A 25 -5.02 -13.57 -15.42
C VAL A 25 -4.89 -13.57 -13.90
N GLU A 26 -3.77 -14.05 -13.38
CA GLU A 26 -3.46 -14.04 -11.95
C GLU A 26 -3.47 -12.63 -11.39
N MET A 27 -2.85 -11.65 -12.06
CA MET A 27 -2.91 -10.25 -11.64
C MET A 27 -4.35 -9.72 -11.56
N VAL A 28 -5.19 -10.02 -12.56
CA VAL A 28 -6.61 -9.61 -12.55
C VAL A 28 -7.36 -10.28 -11.40
N TYR A 29 -7.10 -11.57 -11.18
CA TYR A 29 -7.73 -12.35 -10.11
C TYR A 29 -7.34 -11.83 -8.73
N LEU A 30 -6.05 -11.65 -8.45
CA LEU A 30 -5.54 -11.15 -7.17
C LEU A 30 -6.08 -9.75 -6.86
N LYS A 31 -6.07 -8.85 -7.86
CA LYS A 31 -6.67 -7.52 -7.72
C LYS A 31 -8.15 -7.59 -7.34
N TYR A 32 -8.93 -8.38 -8.08
CA TYR A 32 -10.36 -8.54 -7.79
C TYR A 32 -10.61 -9.13 -6.41
N MET A 33 -9.83 -10.15 -6.01
CA MET A 33 -9.98 -10.79 -4.70
C MET A 33 -9.65 -9.83 -3.56
N TYR A 34 -8.62 -8.99 -3.72
CA TYR A 34 -8.28 -7.95 -2.75
C TYR A 34 -9.39 -6.90 -2.63
N GLU A 35 -9.83 -6.32 -3.75
CA GLU A 35 -10.93 -5.33 -3.76
C GLU A 35 -12.20 -5.90 -3.14
N LYS A 36 -12.51 -7.16 -3.46
CA LYS A 36 -13.67 -7.86 -2.88
C LYS A 36 -13.50 -8.07 -1.37
N MET A 37 -12.33 -8.50 -0.90
CA MET A 37 -12.07 -8.70 0.53
C MET A 37 -12.26 -7.40 1.31
N ILE A 38 -11.77 -6.27 0.79
CA ILE A 38 -11.97 -4.95 1.38
C ILE A 38 -13.46 -4.56 1.37
N ALA A 39 -14.16 -4.76 0.25
CA ALA A 39 -15.59 -4.48 0.13
C ALA A 39 -16.47 -5.37 1.05
N ASP A 40 -16.12 -6.65 1.21
CA ASP A 40 -16.82 -7.59 2.09
C ASP A 40 -16.71 -7.18 3.58
N LYS A 41 -15.72 -6.35 3.93
CA LYS A 41 -15.60 -5.69 5.23
C LYS A 41 -16.44 -4.40 5.36
N GLY A 42 -17.19 -4.03 4.33
CA GLY A 42 -18.01 -2.83 4.28
C GLY A 42 -17.23 -1.55 3.97
N VAL A 43 -15.97 -1.67 3.55
CA VAL A 43 -15.12 -0.53 3.20
C VAL A 43 -15.43 -0.10 1.77
N GLN A 44 -15.64 1.20 1.58
CA GLN A 44 -15.80 1.79 0.26
C GLN A 44 -14.46 2.40 -0.16
N VAL A 45 -14.02 2.09 -1.37
CA VAL A 45 -12.74 2.56 -1.90
C VAL A 45 -13.00 3.55 -3.04
N THR A 46 -12.51 4.76 -2.88
CA THR A 46 -12.57 5.81 -3.90
C THR A 46 -11.16 6.25 -4.27
N GLU A 47 -10.84 6.29 -5.56
CA GLU A 47 -9.56 6.80 -6.05
C GLU A 47 -9.64 8.32 -6.29
N LEU A 48 -8.67 9.06 -5.78
CA LEU A 48 -8.52 10.50 -5.99
C LEU A 48 -7.57 10.75 -7.17
N CYS A 49 -7.98 11.63 -8.08
CA CYS A 49 -7.13 11.99 -9.22
C CYS A 49 -6.48 13.36 -9.03
N GLU A 50 -7.25 14.38 -8.63
CA GLU A 50 -6.77 15.77 -8.61
C GLU A 50 -6.05 16.10 -7.30
N GLU A 51 -6.53 15.58 -6.17
CA GLU A 51 -6.03 15.88 -4.83
C GLU A 51 -4.81 15.04 -4.42
N SER A 52 -4.49 14.00 -5.20
CA SER A 52 -3.47 13.02 -4.84
C SER A 52 -2.08 13.62 -4.67
N GLU A 53 -1.68 14.56 -5.53
CA GLU A 53 -0.37 15.20 -5.45
C GLU A 53 -0.21 15.97 -4.12
N GLU A 54 -1.22 16.75 -3.75
CA GLU A 54 -1.21 17.53 -2.51
C GLU A 54 -1.20 16.62 -1.27
N ILE A 55 -1.94 15.51 -1.29
CA ILE A 55 -1.97 14.54 -0.18
C ILE A 55 -0.61 13.85 -0.02
N VAL A 56 0.02 13.42 -1.13
CA VAL A 56 1.34 12.78 -1.09
C VAL A 56 2.41 13.77 -0.61
N GLN A 57 2.37 15.02 -1.09
CA GLN A 57 3.26 16.06 -0.59
C GLN A 57 3.05 16.29 0.91
N ARG A 58 1.79 16.33 1.37
CA ARG A 58 1.49 16.51 2.79
C ARG A 58 2.00 15.35 3.65
N TRP A 59 1.93 14.12 3.14
CA TRP A 59 2.51 12.95 3.79
C TRP A 59 4.03 13.11 3.97
N ASP A 60 4.74 13.54 2.92
CA ASP A 60 6.18 13.81 2.98
C ASP A 60 6.52 14.92 4.00
N GLU A 61 5.76 16.01 3.98
CA GLU A 61 5.95 17.16 4.89
C GLU A 61 5.77 16.80 6.36
N VAL A 62 4.92 15.81 6.66
CA VAL A 62 4.58 15.43 8.03
C VAL A 62 5.47 14.31 8.53
N PHE A 63 5.56 13.22 7.79
CA PHE A 63 6.22 11.99 8.26
C PHE A 63 7.71 11.94 7.92
N ALA A 64 8.17 12.71 6.92
CA ALA A 64 9.58 12.80 6.52
C ALA A 64 10.18 14.21 6.76
N HIS A 65 9.57 14.99 7.66
CA HIS A 65 9.93 16.39 7.95
C HIS A 65 11.38 16.58 8.44
N ASN A 66 11.95 15.56 9.06
CA ASN A 66 13.29 15.56 9.62
C ASN A 66 14.39 15.22 8.59
N LEU A 67 14.01 14.83 7.37
CA LEU A 67 14.95 14.45 6.31
C LEU A 67 15.25 15.65 5.42
N ASP A 68 16.51 16.09 5.42
CA ASP A 68 17.02 17.03 4.42
C ASP A 68 17.32 16.34 3.08
N ASP A 69 17.56 17.14 2.04
CA ASP A 69 17.77 16.63 0.68
C ASP A 69 19.01 15.71 0.58
N ILE A 70 20.07 16.01 1.34
CA ILE A 70 21.30 15.20 1.36
C ILE A 70 21.00 13.82 1.97
N LEU A 71 20.24 13.79 3.06
CA LEU A 71 19.86 12.55 3.71
C LEU A 71 18.90 11.74 2.83
N LYS A 72 17.93 12.39 2.18
CA LYS A 72 17.02 11.76 1.21
C LYS A 72 17.76 11.11 0.05
N GLU A 73 18.78 11.77 -0.50
CA GLU A 73 19.65 11.18 -1.52
C GLU A 73 20.44 9.98 -0.96
N THR A 74 21.01 10.12 0.24
CA THR A 74 21.85 9.09 0.88
C THR A 74 21.10 7.78 1.14
N ILE A 75 19.82 7.88 1.52
CA ILE A 75 18.98 6.71 1.79
C ILE A 75 18.14 6.29 0.58
N TYR A 76 18.36 6.86 -0.61
CA TYR A 76 17.58 6.56 -1.81
C TYR A 76 16.06 6.75 -1.63
N TYR A 77 15.65 7.79 -0.89
CA TYR A 77 14.26 8.06 -0.53
C TYR A 77 13.34 8.22 -1.77
N SER A 78 13.87 8.73 -2.87
CA SER A 78 13.13 8.87 -4.13
C SER A 78 12.75 7.53 -4.78
N GLN A 79 13.44 6.44 -4.42
CA GLN A 79 13.08 5.09 -4.87
C GLN A 79 11.98 4.52 -3.98
N TYR A 80 12.20 4.56 -2.67
CA TYR A 80 11.25 4.05 -1.67
C TYR A 80 11.19 4.98 -0.45
N LYS A 81 10.01 5.54 -0.18
CA LYS A 81 9.82 6.43 0.98
C LYS A 81 10.05 5.71 2.31
N TRP A 82 9.71 4.42 2.37
CA TRP A 82 9.93 3.58 3.56
C TRP A 82 11.40 3.40 3.93
N HIS A 83 12.35 3.79 3.06
CA HIS A 83 13.77 3.84 3.42
C HIS A 83 14.06 4.71 4.63
N MET A 84 13.24 5.73 4.92
CA MET A 84 13.40 6.51 6.16
C MET A 84 13.34 5.65 7.42
N PHE A 85 12.55 4.58 7.39
CA PHE A 85 12.42 3.63 8.49
C PHE A 85 13.52 2.57 8.46
N SER A 86 13.76 1.93 7.30
CA SER A 86 14.75 0.86 7.21
C SER A 86 16.19 1.34 7.47
N TYR A 87 16.51 2.58 7.07
CA TYR A 87 17.78 3.25 7.39
C TYR A 87 17.80 3.90 8.77
N LYS A 88 16.76 3.72 9.60
CA LYS A 88 16.66 4.21 10.97
C LYS A 88 16.78 5.74 11.09
N GLN A 89 16.31 6.47 10.09
CA GLN A 89 16.27 7.95 10.11
C GLN A 89 15.02 8.48 10.82
N GLN A 90 13.99 7.64 10.97
CA GLN A 90 12.79 7.92 11.74
C GLN A 90 12.54 6.78 12.73
N GLU A 91 12.42 7.10 14.02
CA GLU A 91 12.09 6.12 15.04
C GLU A 91 10.62 5.68 14.88
N CYS A 92 10.40 4.37 14.85
CA CYS A 92 9.10 3.77 14.57
C CYS A 92 9.02 2.34 15.14
N LEU A 93 7.81 1.79 15.17
CA LEU A 93 7.59 0.37 15.45
C LEU A 93 7.80 -0.44 14.17
N GLU A 94 8.22 -1.70 14.33
CA GLU A 94 8.52 -2.60 13.20
C GLU A 94 7.93 -3.98 13.42
N GLY A 95 7.64 -4.70 12.33
CA GLY A 95 7.18 -6.08 12.36
C GLY A 95 5.85 -6.22 13.12
N GLU A 96 5.74 -7.22 13.99
CA GLU A 96 4.53 -7.48 14.77
C GLU A 96 4.13 -6.31 15.68
N ALA A 97 5.09 -5.52 16.18
CA ALA A 97 4.77 -4.33 16.96
C ALA A 97 4.08 -3.26 16.12
N ALA A 98 4.52 -3.08 14.86
CA ALA A 98 3.87 -2.19 13.91
C ALA A 98 2.46 -2.68 13.56
N ARG A 99 2.30 -3.98 13.30
CA ARG A 99 1.00 -4.60 13.00
C ARG A 99 0.01 -4.40 14.14
N ALA A 100 0.43 -4.71 15.37
CA ALA A 100 -0.41 -4.55 16.56
C ALA A 100 -0.79 -3.09 16.81
N ALA A 101 0.13 -2.15 16.60
CA ALA A 101 -0.17 -0.72 16.73
C ALA A 101 -1.17 -0.26 15.67
N PHE A 102 -0.97 -0.64 14.41
CA PHE A 102 -1.92 -0.36 13.34
C PHE A 102 -3.30 -0.92 13.67
N ASP A 103 -3.41 -2.19 14.04
CA ASP A 103 -4.69 -2.85 14.36
C ASP A 103 -5.42 -2.16 15.52
N ALA A 104 -4.69 -1.60 16.48
CA ALA A 104 -5.24 -0.89 17.64
C ALA A 104 -5.72 0.54 17.36
N GLU A 105 -5.32 1.16 16.24
CA GLU A 105 -5.79 2.51 15.90
C GLU A 105 -7.29 2.51 15.56
N GLU A 106 -7.99 3.54 16.02
CA GLU A 106 -9.37 3.81 15.61
C GLU A 106 -9.36 4.34 14.18
N LYS A 107 -9.84 3.52 13.24
CA LYS A 107 -9.84 3.83 11.80
C LYS A 107 -11.27 4.18 11.38
N THR A 108 -11.47 5.43 10.96
CA THR A 108 -12.74 5.86 10.36
C THR A 108 -12.59 5.85 8.85
N ASP A 109 -11.83 6.81 8.33
CA ASP A 109 -11.41 6.88 6.94
C ASP A 109 -9.88 6.86 6.88
N LEU A 110 -9.34 6.23 5.84
CA LEU A 110 -7.91 6.11 5.62
C LEU A 110 -7.53 6.61 4.24
N TYR A 111 -6.36 7.24 4.15
CA TYR A 111 -5.65 7.39 2.90
C TYR A 111 -4.73 6.18 2.67
N VAL A 112 -4.73 5.70 1.44
CA VAL A 112 -3.92 4.58 0.98
C VAL A 112 -3.21 4.96 -0.31
N MET A 113 -1.88 4.83 -0.36
CA MET A 113 -1.08 5.09 -1.56
C MET A 113 -0.05 4.00 -1.78
N TYR A 114 0.32 3.78 -3.05
CA TYR A 114 1.38 2.86 -3.44
C TYR A 114 2.60 3.65 -3.93
N GLN A 115 3.81 3.21 -3.59
CA GLN A 115 5.07 3.92 -3.89
C GLN A 115 5.18 4.48 -5.32
N HIS A 116 4.73 3.71 -6.32
CA HIS A 116 4.88 4.03 -7.74
C HIS A 116 3.56 4.34 -8.45
N THR A 117 2.52 4.70 -7.70
CA THR A 117 1.22 5.09 -8.25
C THR A 117 0.95 6.55 -7.92
N PRO A 118 0.50 7.38 -8.88
CA PRO A 118 0.24 8.80 -8.65
C PRO A 118 -1.08 9.08 -7.93
N PHE A 119 -1.85 8.03 -7.60
CA PHE A 119 -3.19 8.12 -7.05
C PHE A 119 -3.20 7.70 -5.58
N VAL A 120 -3.94 8.44 -4.79
CA VAL A 120 -4.33 8.12 -3.43
C VAL A 120 -5.74 7.55 -3.45
N GLN A 121 -5.97 6.52 -2.65
CA GLN A 121 -7.29 5.96 -2.41
C GLN A 121 -7.79 6.39 -1.04
N ILE A 122 -9.08 6.69 -0.93
CA ILE A 122 -9.79 6.83 0.35
C ILE A 122 -10.49 5.50 0.63
N TYR A 123 -10.23 4.94 1.81
CA TYR A 123 -10.94 3.80 2.35
C TYR A 123 -11.91 4.33 3.39
N GLU A 124 -13.19 4.44 3.04
CA GLU A 124 -14.24 4.94 3.93
C GLU A 124 -14.80 3.78 4.77
N SER A 125 -15.16 4.06 6.03
CA SER A 125 -15.66 3.04 6.98
C SER A 125 -14.65 1.91 7.28
N ALA A 126 -13.37 2.26 7.38
CA ALA A 126 -12.23 1.36 7.49
C ALA A 126 -12.00 0.72 8.88
N SER A 127 -12.97 0.78 9.78
CA SER A 127 -12.83 0.26 11.17
C SER A 127 -12.48 -1.23 11.27
N ALA A 128 -12.84 -2.03 10.25
CA ALA A 128 -12.55 -3.48 10.21
C ALA A 128 -11.24 -3.84 9.50
N VAL A 129 -10.50 -2.84 9.01
CA VAL A 129 -9.22 -3.03 8.32
C VAL A 129 -8.13 -3.34 9.33
N VAL A 130 -7.35 -4.39 9.05
CA VAL A 130 -6.24 -4.87 9.87
C VAL A 130 -4.99 -5.05 9.02
N ALA A 131 -3.82 -5.10 9.66
CA ALA A 131 -2.52 -5.19 9.00
C ALA A 131 -2.43 -6.38 8.03
N ALA A 132 -3.07 -7.50 8.39
CA ALA A 132 -3.09 -8.72 7.60
C ALA A 132 -3.82 -8.57 6.25
N ASP A 133 -4.68 -7.56 6.08
CA ASP A 133 -5.34 -7.29 4.80
C ASP A 133 -4.33 -6.86 3.72
N PHE A 134 -3.15 -6.39 4.14
CA PHE A 134 -2.14 -5.83 3.26
C PHE A 134 -0.95 -6.77 3.00
N ASP A 135 -0.97 -8.01 3.50
CA ASP A 135 0.16 -8.95 3.42
C ASP A 135 0.56 -9.33 1.98
N GLU A 136 -0.39 -9.23 1.04
CA GLU A 136 -0.17 -9.49 -0.38
C GLU A 136 0.07 -8.20 -1.20
N GLN A 137 0.08 -7.03 -0.54
CA GLN A 137 0.27 -5.74 -1.20
C GLN A 137 1.76 -5.41 -1.33
N GLN A 138 2.09 -4.46 -2.22
CA GLN A 138 3.47 -4.11 -2.55
C GLN A 138 3.69 -2.62 -2.23
N ASP A 139 4.62 -2.31 -1.34
CA ASP A 139 5.01 -0.92 -0.97
C ASP A 139 3.82 0.04 -0.79
N ILE A 140 2.96 -0.32 0.15
CA ILE A 140 1.71 0.38 0.45
C ILE A 140 1.84 1.20 1.73
N TYR A 141 1.35 2.43 1.68
CA TYR A 141 1.36 3.41 2.75
C TYR A 141 -0.09 3.70 3.13
N ILE A 142 -0.42 3.49 4.40
CA ILE A 142 -1.75 3.72 4.96
C ILE A 142 -1.62 4.74 6.09
N PHE A 143 -2.47 5.76 6.11
CA PHE A 143 -2.42 6.82 7.10
C PHE A 143 -3.80 7.43 7.34
N ASP A 144 -3.97 8.08 8.48
CA ASP A 144 -5.22 8.76 8.82
C ASP A 144 -5.34 10.12 8.12
N ASN A 145 -6.57 10.59 7.98
CA ASN A 145 -6.86 11.85 7.30
C ASN A 145 -6.30 13.09 8.01
N ALA A 146 -5.98 12.97 9.30
CA ALA A 146 -5.36 14.04 10.09
C ALA A 146 -3.83 13.98 10.07
N PHE A 147 -3.22 13.02 9.37
CA PHE A 147 -1.78 12.81 9.27
C PHE A 147 -1.12 12.67 10.66
N THR A 148 -1.75 11.93 11.56
CA THR A 148 -1.23 11.67 12.92
C THR A 148 -0.43 10.37 13.01
N TRP A 149 -0.66 9.42 12.10
CA TRP A 149 0.10 8.17 12.01
C TRP A 149 0.18 7.65 10.57
N THR A 150 1.20 6.83 10.31
CA THR A 150 1.35 6.07 9.07
C THR A 150 1.80 4.64 9.36
N TYR A 151 1.14 3.69 8.71
CA TYR A 151 1.56 2.30 8.59
C TYR A 151 2.09 2.04 7.19
N VAL A 152 3.19 1.31 7.08
CA VAL A 152 3.83 1.04 5.79
C VAL A 152 4.17 -0.43 5.69
N HIS A 153 3.64 -1.10 4.67
CA HIS A 153 3.97 -2.49 4.33
C HIS A 153 4.83 -2.50 3.07
N THR A 154 5.97 -3.19 3.13
CA THR A 154 6.95 -3.22 2.05
C THR A 154 6.86 -4.52 1.27
N HIS A 155 7.29 -4.51 0.01
CA HIS A 155 7.42 -5.75 -0.76
C HIS A 155 8.58 -6.66 -0.30
N GLU A 156 9.49 -6.13 0.52
CA GLU A 156 10.66 -6.85 1.00
C GLU A 156 10.34 -7.57 2.32
N SER A 157 10.28 -8.90 2.29
CA SER A 157 10.02 -9.71 3.49
C SER A 157 10.97 -9.47 4.69
N MET A 158 12.12 -8.84 4.46
CA MET A 158 13.10 -8.51 5.50
C MET A 158 12.97 -7.08 6.05
N CYS A 159 12.06 -6.28 5.49
CA CYS A 159 11.87 -4.87 5.81
C CYS A 159 10.41 -4.59 6.22
N GLY A 160 10.24 -4.03 7.41
CA GLY A 160 8.94 -3.64 7.94
C GLY A 160 8.05 -4.85 8.31
N PRO A 161 6.72 -4.68 8.32
CA PRO A 161 6.02 -3.40 8.17
C PRO A 161 6.44 -2.39 9.26
N TYR A 162 6.21 -1.11 9.00
CA TYR A 162 6.55 0.00 9.88
C TYR A 162 5.29 0.70 10.37
N PHE A 163 5.30 1.18 11.60
CA PHE A 163 4.25 2.05 12.12
C PHE A 163 4.88 3.24 12.85
N TYR A 164 4.54 4.44 12.40
CA TYR A 164 4.99 5.68 13.01
C TYR A 164 3.78 6.53 13.38
N LYS A 165 3.80 7.07 14.60
CA LYS A 165 2.78 7.97 15.13
C LYS A 165 3.48 9.19 15.69
N ILE A 166 2.96 10.37 15.34
CA ILE A 166 3.49 11.64 15.83
C ILE A 166 3.17 11.72 17.32
N GLU A 167 4.19 11.99 18.13
CA GLU A 167 3.98 12.24 19.56
C GLU A 167 3.18 13.55 19.73
N ALA A 168 2.14 13.49 20.56
CA ALA A 168 1.27 14.62 20.87
C ALA A 168 1.92 15.64 21.82
#